data_AF-A0A368YFE2-F1
#
_entry.id   AF-A0A368YFE2-F1
#
_cell.length_a   1.000
_cell.length_b   1.000
_cell.length_c   1.000
_cell.angle_alpha   90.00
_cell.angle_beta   90.00
_cell.angle_gamma   90.00
#
_symmetry.space_group_name_H-M   'P 1'
#
loop_
_entity.id
_entity.type
_entity.pdbx_description
1 polymer ?
#
loop_
_entity_poly.entity_id
_entity_poly.type
_entity_poly.pdbx_seq_one_letter_code
_entity_poly.pdbx_strand_id
1 'polypeptide(L)'
;MAEVLALVLQHDEQAVLTAVELALEAGVPTKTHVLNILHRLVDGKTPCTPDIDPPQALALRNEPRADVDRYDGLRGQSREARHAS
;
A
#
# COMPACT_ATOMS: atom_id res chain seq x y z
N MET A 1 -9.89 13.06 -10.65
CA MET A 1 -11.23 12.44 -10.47
C MET A 1 -11.79 11.89 -11.77
N ALA A 2 -11.79 12.64 -12.88
CA ALA A 2 -12.22 12.14 -14.20
C ALA A 2 -11.51 10.83 -14.64
N GLU A 3 -10.22 10.71 -14.35
CA GLU A 3 -9.42 9.53 -14.68
C GLU A 3 -9.84 8.26 -13.92
N VAL A 4 -10.46 8.39 -12.74
CA VAL A 4 -10.97 7.23 -11.97
C VAL A 4 -12.26 6.72 -12.62
N LEU A 5 -13.13 7.62 -13.07
CA LEU A 5 -14.35 7.25 -13.80
C LEU A 5 -14.02 6.56 -15.14
N ALA A 6 -12.93 6.96 -15.80
CA ALA A 6 -12.48 6.32 -17.03
C ALA A 6 -12.07 4.84 -16.84
N LEU A 7 -11.78 4.39 -15.62
CA LEU A 7 -11.42 2.99 -15.34
C LEU A 7 -12.56 2.01 -15.66
N VAL A 8 -13.82 2.46 -15.62
CA VAL A 8 -15.00 1.65 -15.97
C VAL A 8 -15.00 1.22 -17.45
N LEU A 9 -14.20 1.89 -18.31
CA LEU A 9 -14.02 1.46 -19.70
C LEU A 9 -13.15 0.19 -19.83
N GLN A 10 -12.39 -0.15 -18.79
CA GLN A 10 -11.38 -1.22 -18.81
C GLN A 10 -11.64 -2.29 -17.73
N HIS A 11 -12.41 -1.96 -16.71
CA HIS A 11 -12.71 -2.82 -15.57
C HIS A 11 -14.21 -2.88 -15.33
N ASP A 12 -14.63 -3.93 -14.61
CA ASP A 12 -16.00 -4.02 -14.12
C ASP A 12 -16.36 -2.83 -13.22
N GLU A 13 -17.55 -2.25 -13.44
CA GLU A 13 -18.02 -1.06 -12.73
C GLU A 13 -18.09 -1.28 -11.21
N GLN A 14 -18.54 -2.46 -10.77
CA GLN A 14 -18.68 -2.77 -9.35
C GLN A 14 -17.31 -2.88 -8.67
N ALA A 15 -16.32 -3.44 -9.37
CA ALA A 15 -14.95 -3.47 -8.87
C ALA A 15 -14.37 -2.04 -8.70
N VAL A 16 -14.65 -1.14 -9.65
CA VAL A 16 -14.21 0.27 -9.57
C VAL A 16 -14.92 0.99 -8.41
N LEU A 17 -16.23 0.82 -8.27
CA LEU A 17 -17.00 1.41 -7.17
C LEU A 17 -16.47 0.95 -5.81
N THR A 18 -16.30 -0.37 -5.64
CA THR A 18 -15.78 -0.98 -4.41
C THR A 18 -14.40 -0.42 -4.07
N ALA A 19 -13.52 -0.24 -5.07
CA ALA A 19 -12.19 0.31 -4.85
C ALA A 19 -12.21 1.78 -4.37
N VAL A 20 -13.17 2.57 -4.86
CA VAL A 20 -13.35 3.96 -4.43
C VAL A 20 -13.90 4.03 -3.01
N GLU A 21 -14.89 3.21 -2.68
CA GLU A 21 -15.46 3.12 -1.34
C GLU A 21 -14.39 2.77 -0.29
N LEU A 22 -13.60 1.72 -0.56
CA LEU A 22 -12.50 1.31 0.32
C LEU A 22 -11.42 2.42 0.47
N ALA A 23 -11.12 3.17 -0.60
CA ALA A 23 -10.18 4.28 -0.51
C ALA A 23 -10.72 5.45 0.34
N LEU A 24 -12.03 5.69 0.30
CA LEU A 24 -12.70 6.70 1.12
C LEU A 24 -12.74 6.27 2.60
N GLU A 25 -13.07 5.00 2.87
CA GLU A 25 -13.06 4.43 4.23
C GLU A 25 -11.67 4.50 4.86
N ALA A 26 -10.61 4.26 4.08
CA ALA A 26 -9.23 4.41 4.52
C ALA A 26 -8.79 5.87 4.76
N GLY A 27 -9.62 6.85 4.38
CA GLY A 27 -9.28 8.27 4.46
C GLY A 27 -8.21 8.71 3.45
N VAL A 28 -7.90 7.89 2.44
CA VAL A 28 -6.86 8.15 1.42
C VAL A 28 -7.48 8.08 0.01
N PRO A 29 -8.34 9.04 -0.38
CA PRO A 29 -9.04 9.04 -1.68
C PRO A 29 -8.14 9.56 -2.81
N THR A 30 -6.94 8.99 -2.93
CA THR A 30 -6.01 9.32 -4.02
C THR A 30 -6.17 8.34 -5.17
N LYS A 31 -5.97 8.81 -6.41
CA LYS A 31 -6.01 7.97 -7.63
C LYS A 31 -5.15 6.72 -7.48
N THR A 32 -3.92 6.88 -6.99
CA THR A 32 -2.97 5.77 -6.80
C THR A 32 -3.48 4.74 -5.83
N HIS A 33 -4.13 5.17 -4.74
CA HIS A 33 -4.67 4.26 -3.75
C HIS A 33 -5.87 3.47 -4.31
N VAL A 34 -6.77 4.14 -5.03
CA VAL A 34 -7.90 3.48 -5.73
C VAL A 34 -7.38 2.44 -6.73
N LEU A 35 -6.39 2.78 -7.56
CA LEU A 35 -5.78 1.85 -8.52
C LEU A 35 -5.18 0.62 -7.84
N ASN A 36 -4.50 0.81 -6.71
CA ASN A 36 -3.91 -0.30 -5.95
C ASN A 36 -4.97 -1.23 -5.38
N ILE A 37 -6.09 -0.69 -4.88
CA ILE A 37 -7.20 -1.51 -4.39
C ILE A 37 -7.86 -2.26 -5.55
N LEU A 38 -8.14 -1.56 -6.65
CA LEU A 38 -8.73 -2.17 -7.85
C LEU A 38 -7.89 -3.33 -8.38
N HIS A 39 -6.56 -3.17 -8.44
CA HIS A 39 -5.64 -4.25 -8.80
C HIS A 39 -5.81 -5.47 -7.89
N ARG A 40 -5.87 -5.28 -6.57
CA ARG A 40 -6.03 -6.39 -5.61
C ARG A 40 -7.38 -7.10 -5.76
N LEU A 41 -8.45 -6.34 -6.01
CA LEU A 41 -9.80 -6.87 -6.20
C LEU A 41 -9.88 -7.72 -7.49
N VAL A 42 -9.27 -7.24 -8.57
CA VAL A 42 -9.36 -7.87 -9.90
C VAL A 42 -8.36 -9.01 -10.06
N ASP A 43 -7.13 -8.85 -9.58
CA ASP A 43 -6.09 -9.87 -9.73
C ASP A 43 -6.41 -11.12 -8.90
N GLY A 44 -7.29 -11.03 -7.88
CA GLY A 44 -7.87 -12.15 -7.12
C GLY A 44 -6.87 -13.03 -6.37
N LYS A 45 -5.58 -12.78 -6.56
CA LYS A 45 -4.47 -13.41 -5.89
C LYS A 45 -4.23 -12.61 -4.63
N THR A 46 -4.73 -13.12 -3.50
CA THR A 46 -3.92 -13.04 -2.29
C THR A 46 -2.50 -13.41 -2.72
N PRO A 47 -1.45 -12.62 -2.44
CA PRO A 47 -0.10 -13.08 -2.70
C PRO A 47 0.05 -14.40 -1.95
N CYS A 48 -0.15 -15.50 -2.68
CA CYS A 48 0.19 -16.84 -2.27
C CYS A 48 1.70 -16.89 -2.47
N THR A 49 2.40 -16.01 -1.75
CA THR A 49 3.81 -16.19 -1.51
C THR A 49 3.88 -17.50 -0.77
N PRO A 50 4.43 -18.56 -1.37
CA PRO A 50 4.63 -19.79 -0.63
C PRO A 50 5.40 -19.45 0.63
N ASP A 51 5.04 -20.10 1.73
CA ASP A 51 5.77 -19.91 2.98
C ASP A 51 7.23 -20.27 2.71
N ILE A 52 8.12 -19.28 2.81
CA ILE A 52 9.53 -19.46 2.52
C ILE A 52 10.15 -19.92 3.82
N ASP A 53 10.60 -21.18 3.87
CA ASP A 53 11.37 -21.67 5.00
C ASP A 53 12.75 -20.99 4.97
N PRO A 54 13.05 -20.05 5.89
CA PRO A 54 14.29 -19.32 5.83
C PRO A 54 15.46 -20.26 6.17
N PRO A 55 16.60 -20.17 5.46
CA PRO A 55 17.77 -20.95 5.82
C PRO A 55 18.19 -20.67 7.26
N GLN A 56 18.78 -21.66 7.95
CA GLN A 56 19.21 -21.55 9.35
C GLN A 56 20.07 -20.31 9.65
N ALA A 57 20.83 -19.82 8.66
CA ALA A 57 21.63 -18.60 8.77
C ALA A 57 20.79 -17.32 8.99
N LEU A 58 19.51 -17.34 8.63
CA LEU A 58 18.54 -16.26 8.82
C LEU A 58 17.62 -16.48 10.03
N ALA A 59 17.90 -17.47 10.88
CA ALA A 59 17.18 -17.65 12.13
C ALA A 59 17.34 -16.40 13.00
N LEU A 60 16.21 -15.77 13.35
CA LEU A 60 16.19 -14.55 14.13
C LEU A 60 16.66 -14.83 15.55
N ARG A 61 17.71 -14.13 15.99
CA ARG A 61 18.11 -14.11 17.41
C ARG A 61 17.24 -13.17 18.24
N ASN A 62 16.69 -12.14 17.60
CA ASN A 62 15.78 -11.16 18.18
C ASN A 62 14.65 -10.89 17.18
N GLU A 63 13.42 -10.93 17.65
CA GLU A 63 12.26 -10.64 16.82
C GLU A 63 12.24 -9.15 16.42
N PRO A 64 11.97 -8.81 15.15
CA PRO A 64 11.80 -7.44 14.74
C PRO A 64 10.62 -6.81 15.50
N ARG A 65 10.87 -5.64 16.08
CA ARG A 65 9.80 -4.82 16.66
C ARG A 65 9.24 -3.92 15.56
N ALA A 66 7.91 -3.91 15.42
CA ALA A 66 7.20 -2.96 14.57
C ALA A 66 7.21 -1.56 15.21
N ASP A 67 8.39 -0.96 15.30
CA ASP A 67 8.61 0.36 15.90
C ASP A 67 8.59 1.44 14.80
N VAL A 68 7.41 2.03 14.60
CA VAL A 68 7.20 3.14 13.65
C VAL A 68 7.73 4.46 14.20
N ASP A 69 7.80 4.63 15.52
CA ASP A 69 8.25 5.85 16.19
C ASP A 69 9.71 6.17 15.85
N ARG A 70 10.54 5.13 15.67
CA ARG A 70 11.92 5.29 15.20
C ARG A 70 12.00 6.07 13.89
N TYR A 71 11.09 5.82 12.94
CA TYR A 71 11.08 6.52 11.65
C TYR A 71 10.52 7.94 11.77
N ASP A 72 9.51 8.14 12.62
CA ASP A 72 8.95 9.46 12.87
C ASP A 72 9.97 10.41 13.51
N GLY A 73 10.79 9.89 14.42
CA GLY A 73 11.93 10.63 14.97
C GLY A 73 12.94 11.07 13.90
N LEU A 74 13.26 10.20 12.94
CA LEU A 74 14.14 10.54 11.81
C LEU A 74 13.52 11.58 10.87
N ARG A 75 12.21 11.49 10.59
CA ARG A 75 11.48 12.48 9.79
C ARG A 75 11.45 13.85 10.45
N GLY A 76 11.35 13.90 11.78
CA GLY A 76 11.47 15.13 12.57
C GLY A 76 12.83 15.81 12.38
N GLN A 77 13.92 15.03 12.33
CA GLN A 77 15.29 15.52 12.17
C GLN A 77 15.58 15.98 10.73
N SER A 78 15.05 15.30 9.70
CA SER A 78 15.25 15.69 8.29
C SER A 78 14.51 16.96 7.87
N ARG A 79 13.62 17.52 8.70
CA ARG A 79 12.93 18.79 8.40
C ARG A 79 13.89 19.99 8.36
N GLU A 80 15.06 19.87 9.00
CA GLU A 80 16.14 20.87 9.00
C GLU A 80 17.01 20.81 7.73
N ALA A 81 17.04 19.68 7.01
CA ALA A 81 17.82 19.49 5.78
C ALA A 81 16.90 19.31 4.56
N ARG A 82 16.04 20.30 4.29
CA ARG A 82 15.28 20.34 3.03
C ARG A 82 16.21 20.72 1.87
N HIS A 83 16.88 19.73 1.29
CA HIS A 83 17.58 19.82 0.01
C HIS A 83 16.67 19.47 -1.18
N ALA A 84 15.37 19.74 -1.07
CA ALA A 84 14.47 19.66 -2.22
C ALA A 84 14.47 21.02 -2.92
N SER A 85 15.33 21.14 -3.94
CA SER A 85 15.28 22.20 -4.96
C SER A 85 14.20 21.92 -5.99
#